data_AF-A0A858RPB6-F1
#
_entry.id   AF-A0A858RPB6-F1
#
_cell.length_a   1.000
_cell.length_b   1.000
_cell.length_c   1.000
_cell.angle_alpha   90.00
_cell.angle_beta   90.00
_cell.angle_gamma   90.00
#
_symmetry.space_group_name_H-M   'P 1'
#
loop_
_entity.id
_entity.type
_entity.pdbx_description
1 polymer ?
#
loop_
_entity_poly.entity_id
_entity_poly.type
_entity_poly.pdbx_seq_one_letter_code
_entity_poly.pdbx_strand_id
1 'polypeptide(L)'
;MKTPHHSANRTCVILLLVAVAAVLLGVLQHRRLVKLRDEIATARLEASAPAEFRESREEEREADDLREEVRSLLDVLNDPNGPGSALRMARLTELLESLDAAAVRSLLDETGDDARGLALKEALRWQFYAANPREAFRLALGDAPDEQAKRAQVGAFIAWANLDPAGVLKWYWDAEKEGLPLAKEEELRVAVFGAQARLDPKRAIEGFRDHFGKDAGQDAKRAASSLVGGLRSESERMSFMLALNRNTEADPGDGSFRKAVVAELSKTLVEEPFDEASAVIDGTFTKEEREKFAGVLGNGGIFNPDTWRLWMGWVAALNLPAERGQPIANMTTVIARRKEQFKDLTWMAELPAGAQRDLVVETYARIAMESDLQEAVHWLEYLPAGEKRRDVAANVAYYLKMKDPDGAAALRTREGVVE
;
A
#
# COMPACT_ATOMS: atom_id res chain seq x y z
N MET A 1 14.55 -55.34 85.62
CA MET A 1 14.82 -56.16 84.42
C MET A 1 14.08 -55.52 83.25
N LYS A 2 14.81 -55.04 82.23
CA LYS A 2 14.25 -54.42 81.01
C LYS A 2 13.85 -55.53 80.03
N THR A 3 12.64 -55.50 79.50
CA THR A 3 12.15 -56.40 78.45
C THR A 3 12.58 -55.90 77.06
N PRO A 4 13.07 -56.77 76.15
CA PRO A 4 13.39 -56.40 74.77
C PRO A 4 12.31 -56.92 73.81
N HIS A 5 11.40 -56.07 73.33
CA HIS A 5 10.40 -56.49 72.31
C HIS A 5 10.04 -55.43 71.24
N HIS A 6 10.90 -54.45 70.96
CA HIS A 6 10.58 -53.38 69.98
C HIS A 6 11.45 -53.28 68.72
N SER A 7 12.49 -54.10 68.53
CA SER A 7 13.30 -54.05 67.30
C SER A 7 12.74 -54.90 66.14
N ALA A 8 12.15 -56.07 66.43
CA ALA A 8 11.68 -56.98 65.38
C ALA A 8 10.52 -56.42 64.53
N ASN A 9 9.63 -55.61 65.13
CA ASN A 9 8.45 -55.11 64.44
C ASN A 9 8.77 -53.99 63.44
N ARG A 10 9.82 -53.20 63.69
CA ARG A 10 10.23 -52.10 62.79
C ARG A 10 10.90 -52.64 61.51
N THR A 11 11.69 -53.70 61.63
CA THR A 11 12.35 -54.33 60.47
C THR A 11 11.34 -54.99 59.54
N CYS A 12 10.30 -55.65 60.08
CA CYS A 12 9.21 -56.21 59.26
C CYS A 12 8.43 -55.14 58.48
N VAL A 13 8.12 -53.99 59.11
CA VAL A 13 7.40 -52.90 58.43
C VAL A 13 8.24 -52.27 57.31
N ILE A 14 9.55 -52.07 57.53
CA ILE A 14 10.45 -51.54 56.51
C ILE A 14 10.57 -52.49 55.31
N LEU A 15 10.72 -53.80 55.55
CA LEU A 15 10.78 -54.80 54.48
C LEU A 15 9.48 -54.88 53.68
N LEU A 16 8.33 -54.73 54.35
CA LEU A 16 7.03 -54.70 53.69
C LEU A 16 6.87 -53.46 52.78
N LEU A 17 7.30 -52.29 53.25
CA LEU A 17 7.26 -51.05 52.46
C LEU A 17 8.19 -51.10 51.24
N VAL A 18 9.39 -51.68 51.38
CA VAL A 18 10.32 -51.90 50.25
C VAL A 18 9.72 -52.86 49.22
N ALA A 19 9.07 -53.94 49.68
CA ALA A 19 8.41 -54.89 48.79
C ALA A 19 7.24 -54.24 48.02
N VAL A 20 6.42 -53.42 48.69
CA VAL A 20 5.32 -52.67 48.06
C VAL A 20 5.84 -51.66 47.04
N ALA A 21 6.91 -50.93 47.37
CA ALA A 21 7.54 -49.97 46.45
C ALA A 21 8.11 -50.67 45.20
N ALA A 22 8.73 -51.83 45.34
CA ALA A 22 9.26 -52.62 44.22
C ALA A 22 8.14 -53.11 43.29
N VAL A 23 7.00 -53.54 43.84
CA VAL A 23 5.83 -53.95 43.05
C VAL A 23 5.23 -52.76 42.29
N LEU A 24 5.09 -51.60 42.94
CA LEU A 24 4.58 -50.38 42.28
C LEU A 24 5.50 -49.91 41.15
N LEU A 25 6.82 -49.95 41.36
CA LEU A 25 7.81 -49.62 40.33
C LEU A 25 7.72 -50.60 39.15
N GLY A 26 7.53 -51.90 39.42
CA GLY A 26 7.30 -52.93 38.41
C GLY A 26 6.02 -52.70 37.59
N VAL A 27 4.92 -52.30 38.24
CA VAL A 27 3.66 -51.98 37.55
C VAL A 27 3.79 -50.73 36.67
N LEU A 28 4.50 -49.70 37.13
CA LEU A 28 4.79 -48.50 36.34
C LEU A 28 5.68 -48.81 35.13
N GLN A 29 6.72 -49.62 35.32
CA GLN A 29 7.57 -50.08 34.21
C GLN A 29 6.78 -50.94 33.22
N HIS A 30 5.89 -51.81 33.69
CA HIS A 30 5.04 -52.62 32.83
C HIS A 30 4.08 -51.78 31.99
N ARG A 31 3.41 -50.78 32.58
CA ARG A 31 2.55 -49.84 31.83
C ARG A 31 3.34 -49.07 30.75
N ARG A 32 4.55 -48.64 31.08
CA ARG A 32 5.44 -47.95 30.12
C ARG A 32 5.84 -48.87 28.97
N LEU A 33 6.13 -50.13 29.26
CA LEU A 33 6.47 -51.14 28.25
C LEU A 33 5.28 -51.53 27.37
N VAL A 34 4.06 -51.61 27.93
CA VAL A 34 2.83 -51.82 27.14
C VAL A 34 2.59 -50.65 26.20
N LYS A 35 2.71 -49.41 26.70
CA LYS A 35 2.57 -48.21 25.86
C LYS A 35 3.59 -48.18 24.72
N LEU A 36 4.87 -48.46 25.01
CA LEU A 36 5.93 -48.56 24.00
C LEU A 36 5.68 -49.68 22.99
N ARG A 37 5.16 -50.83 23.44
CA ARG A 37 4.84 -51.95 22.54
C ARG A 37 3.72 -51.58 21.58
N ASP A 38 2.70 -50.88 22.06
CA ASP A 38 1.56 -50.48 21.25
C ASP A 38 1.98 -49.37 20.26
N GLU A 39 2.83 -48.42 20.69
CA GLU A 39 3.49 -47.42 19.81
C GLU A 39 4.35 -48.10 18.72
N ILE A 40 5.16 -49.11 19.07
CA ILE A 40 5.97 -49.89 18.11
C ILE A 40 5.11 -50.73 17.16
N ALA A 41 4.01 -51.32 17.64
CA ALA A 41 3.10 -52.07 16.80
C ALA A 41 2.41 -51.18 15.77
N THR A 42 2.04 -49.95 16.19
CA THR A 42 1.44 -48.94 15.32
C THR A 42 2.46 -48.46 14.28
N ALA A 43 3.70 -48.15 14.70
CA ALA A 43 4.79 -47.76 13.80
C ALA A 43 5.14 -48.86 12.78
N ARG A 44 5.07 -50.15 13.15
CA ARG A 44 5.30 -51.27 12.22
C ARG A 44 4.18 -51.46 11.21
N LEU A 45 2.94 -51.24 11.61
CA LEU A 45 1.78 -51.25 10.71
C LEU A 45 1.89 -50.10 9.70
N GLU A 46 2.28 -48.90 10.15
CA GLU A 46 2.53 -47.74 9.29
C GLU A 46 3.67 -48.00 8.31
N ALA A 47 4.79 -48.56 8.79
CA ALA A 47 5.94 -48.98 7.97
C ALA A 47 5.67 -50.18 7.05
N SER A 48 4.44 -50.71 6.99
CA SER A 48 4.04 -51.78 6.07
C SER A 48 3.04 -51.33 4.99
N ALA A 49 2.48 -50.12 5.09
CA ALA A 49 1.56 -49.57 4.09
C ALA A 49 2.26 -49.28 2.74
N PRO A 50 1.58 -49.31 1.58
CA PRO A 50 2.14 -48.87 0.30
C PRO A 50 2.65 -47.42 0.37
N ALA A 51 3.72 -47.09 -0.37
CA ALA A 51 4.37 -45.77 -0.31
C ALA A 51 3.37 -44.60 -0.55
N GLU A 52 2.48 -44.74 -1.54
CA GLU A 52 1.43 -43.76 -1.85
C GLU A 52 0.46 -43.53 -0.66
N PHE A 53 0.20 -44.56 0.14
CA PHE A 53 -0.68 -44.47 1.32
C PHE A 53 0.04 -43.91 2.55
N ARG A 54 1.39 -43.97 2.57
CA ARG A 54 2.20 -43.30 3.59
C ARG A 54 2.33 -41.82 3.28
N GLU A 55 2.64 -41.47 2.04
CA GLU A 55 2.72 -40.07 1.58
C GLU A 55 1.39 -39.36 1.82
N SER A 56 0.26 -39.95 1.42
CA SER A 56 -1.07 -39.36 1.68
C SER A 56 -1.40 -39.22 3.18
N ARG A 57 -0.94 -40.12 4.05
CA ARG A 57 -1.14 -40.01 5.51
C ARG A 57 -0.20 -39.02 6.16
N GLU A 58 1.00 -38.87 5.62
CA GLU A 58 2.00 -37.91 6.09
C GLU A 58 1.55 -36.50 5.73
N GLU A 59 1.04 -36.29 4.52
CA GLU A 59 0.38 -35.04 4.09
C GLU A 59 -0.85 -34.73 4.95
N GLU A 60 -1.68 -35.72 5.28
CA GLU A 60 -2.86 -35.53 6.16
C GLU A 60 -2.47 -35.16 7.59
N ARG A 61 -1.42 -35.80 8.14
CA ARG A 61 -0.86 -35.45 9.46
C ARG A 61 -0.27 -34.06 9.49
N GLU A 62 0.50 -33.69 8.47
CA GLU A 62 1.08 -32.36 8.34
C GLU A 62 -0.01 -31.29 8.26
N ALA A 63 -1.09 -31.55 7.49
CA ALA A 63 -2.25 -30.66 7.41
C ALA A 63 -3.03 -30.55 8.74
N ASP A 64 -3.09 -31.61 9.55
CA ASP A 64 -3.67 -31.58 10.89
C ASP A 64 -2.82 -30.74 11.86
N ASP A 65 -1.50 -30.94 11.86
CA ASP A 65 -0.55 -30.22 12.71
C ASP A 65 -0.56 -28.71 12.40
N LEU A 66 -0.54 -28.35 11.10
CA LEU A 66 -0.66 -26.95 10.65
C LEU A 66 -1.98 -26.32 11.11
N ARG A 67 -3.10 -27.05 11.02
CA ARG A 67 -4.41 -26.57 11.49
C ARG A 67 -4.41 -26.37 13.00
N GLU A 68 -3.83 -27.28 13.77
CA GLU A 68 -3.73 -27.12 15.23
C GLU A 68 -2.86 -25.91 15.61
N GLU A 69 -1.76 -25.67 14.91
CA GLU A 69 -0.93 -24.49 15.12
C GLU A 69 -1.70 -23.20 14.81
N VAL A 70 -2.40 -23.14 13.66
CA VAL A 70 -3.27 -21.99 13.32
C VAL A 70 -4.32 -21.76 14.40
N ARG A 71 -5.02 -22.81 14.86
CA ARG A 71 -6.01 -22.71 15.95
C ARG A 71 -5.40 -22.10 17.21
N SER A 72 -4.18 -22.49 17.56
CA SER A 72 -3.48 -21.96 18.74
C SER A 72 -3.17 -20.46 18.65
N LEU A 73 -3.07 -19.93 17.42
CA LEU A 73 -2.75 -18.53 17.14
C LEU A 73 -3.99 -17.66 16.86
N LEU A 74 -5.18 -18.23 16.70
CA LEU A 74 -6.40 -17.47 16.38
C LEU A 74 -6.75 -16.39 17.45
N ASP A 75 -6.25 -16.53 18.68
CA ASP A 75 -6.43 -15.54 19.73
C ASP A 75 -5.86 -14.17 19.35
N VAL A 76 -4.76 -14.14 18.57
CA VAL A 76 -4.09 -12.90 18.13
C VAL A 76 -5.01 -12.00 17.33
N LEU A 77 -5.99 -12.56 16.62
CA LEU A 77 -6.96 -11.80 15.82
C LEU A 77 -7.93 -10.99 16.70
N ASN A 78 -8.10 -11.39 17.97
CA ASN A 78 -8.92 -10.64 18.92
C ASN A 78 -8.17 -9.48 19.58
N ASP A 79 -6.83 -9.58 19.69
CA ASP A 79 -5.98 -8.53 20.27
C ASP A 79 -4.68 -8.34 19.44
N PRO A 80 -4.80 -7.69 18.26
CA PRO A 80 -3.65 -7.52 17.37
C PRO A 80 -2.57 -6.59 17.94
N ASN A 81 -2.88 -5.83 19.00
CA ASN A 81 -1.95 -4.89 19.64
C ASN A 81 -1.37 -5.42 20.96
N GLY A 82 -1.72 -6.65 21.34
CA GLY A 82 -1.23 -7.30 22.55
C GLY A 82 0.28 -7.60 22.51
N PRO A 83 0.90 -7.91 23.67
CA PRO A 83 2.30 -8.30 23.74
C PRO A 83 2.61 -9.50 22.83
N GLY A 84 3.62 -9.37 21.98
CA GLY A 84 4.03 -10.43 21.06
C GLY A 84 3.04 -10.68 19.91
N SER A 85 1.98 -9.89 19.76
CA SER A 85 0.99 -10.08 18.69
C SER A 85 1.60 -9.93 17.30
N ALA A 86 2.60 -9.05 17.10
CA ALA A 86 3.28 -8.92 15.82
C ALA A 86 3.96 -10.23 15.35
N LEU A 87 4.66 -10.94 16.24
CA LEU A 87 5.32 -12.20 15.89
C LEU A 87 4.30 -13.31 15.65
N ARG A 88 3.25 -13.36 16.47
CA ARG A 88 2.16 -14.34 16.31
C ARG A 88 1.36 -14.10 15.03
N MET A 89 1.11 -12.84 14.67
CA MET A 89 0.51 -12.45 13.39
C MET A 89 1.40 -12.89 12.23
N ALA A 90 2.71 -12.63 12.29
CA ALA A 90 3.63 -13.05 11.24
C ALA A 90 3.64 -14.58 11.07
N ARG A 91 3.66 -15.35 12.18
CA ARG A 91 3.58 -16.81 12.14
C ARG A 91 2.23 -17.30 11.61
N LEU A 92 1.13 -16.67 12.01
CA LEU A 92 -0.20 -16.98 11.48
C LEU A 92 -0.26 -16.74 9.97
N THR A 93 0.30 -15.62 9.48
CA THR A 93 0.39 -15.33 8.04
C THR A 93 1.18 -16.40 7.30
N GLU A 94 2.37 -16.78 7.78
CA GLU A 94 3.20 -17.85 7.20
C GLU A 94 2.45 -19.19 7.11
N LEU A 95 1.73 -19.57 8.18
CA LEU A 95 0.93 -20.80 8.17
C LEU A 95 -0.22 -20.70 7.17
N LEU A 96 -0.93 -19.57 7.13
CA LEU A 96 -2.03 -19.35 6.20
C LEU A 96 -1.59 -19.35 4.73
N GLU A 97 -0.37 -18.92 4.42
CA GLU A 97 0.21 -19.02 3.08
C GLU A 97 0.28 -20.47 2.58
N SER A 98 0.52 -21.42 3.49
CA SER A 98 0.65 -22.85 3.19
C SER A 98 -0.67 -23.62 3.10
N LEU A 99 -1.77 -23.06 3.61
CA LEU A 99 -3.06 -23.75 3.65
C LEU A 99 -3.84 -23.60 2.35
N ASP A 100 -4.58 -24.65 1.99
CA ASP A 100 -5.53 -24.62 0.89
C ASP A 100 -6.94 -24.19 1.34
N ALA A 101 -7.82 -23.95 0.37
CA ALA A 101 -9.20 -23.54 0.66
C ALA A 101 -9.97 -24.55 1.52
N ALA A 102 -9.69 -25.85 1.40
CA ALA A 102 -10.41 -26.89 2.12
C ALA A 102 -10.00 -26.93 3.61
N ALA A 103 -8.71 -26.80 3.89
CA ALA A 103 -8.17 -26.71 5.24
C ALA A 103 -8.71 -25.48 5.98
N VAL A 104 -8.76 -24.32 5.31
CA VAL A 104 -9.34 -23.11 5.90
C VAL A 104 -10.85 -23.24 6.10
N ARG A 105 -11.57 -23.89 5.18
CA ARG A 105 -13.00 -24.19 5.38
C ARG A 105 -13.24 -25.05 6.63
N SER A 106 -12.43 -26.09 6.83
CA SER A 106 -12.48 -26.91 8.07
C SER A 106 -12.30 -26.05 9.32
N LEU A 107 -11.31 -25.15 9.33
CA LEU A 107 -11.07 -24.24 10.46
C LEU A 107 -12.25 -23.30 10.72
N LEU A 108 -12.90 -22.80 9.66
CA LEU A 108 -14.08 -21.95 9.77
C LEU A 108 -15.29 -22.72 10.28
N ASP A 109 -15.49 -23.96 9.84
CA ASP A 109 -16.62 -24.82 10.27
C ASP A 109 -16.47 -25.23 11.74
N GLU A 110 -15.25 -25.44 12.22
CA GLU A 110 -14.94 -25.76 13.62
C GLU A 110 -14.99 -24.54 14.55
N THR A 111 -14.89 -23.33 14.00
CA THR A 111 -15.03 -22.09 14.77
C THR A 111 -16.50 -21.89 15.14
N GLY A 112 -16.79 -21.52 16.38
CA GLY A 112 -18.17 -21.36 16.87
C GLY A 112 -18.99 -20.34 16.06
N ASP A 113 -20.32 -20.47 16.11
CA ASP A 113 -21.26 -19.53 15.48
C ASP A 113 -21.78 -18.45 16.47
N ASP A 114 -21.17 -18.35 17.65
CA ASP A 114 -21.44 -17.26 18.57
C ASP A 114 -20.83 -15.94 18.04
N ALA A 115 -21.22 -14.80 18.63
CA ALA A 115 -20.77 -13.48 18.16
C ALA A 115 -19.23 -13.38 18.07
N ARG A 116 -18.52 -14.03 18.99
CA ARG A 116 -17.06 -14.09 18.98
C ARG A 116 -16.53 -14.97 17.84
N GLY A 117 -17.09 -16.15 17.66
CA GLY A 117 -16.68 -17.06 16.59
C GLY A 117 -16.96 -16.49 15.20
N LEU A 118 -18.08 -15.78 14.99
CA LEU A 118 -18.35 -15.06 13.74
C LEU A 118 -17.30 -13.97 13.45
N ALA A 119 -16.95 -13.16 14.45
CA ALA A 119 -15.90 -12.15 14.30
C ALA A 119 -14.54 -12.79 13.97
N LEU A 120 -14.25 -13.96 14.57
CA LEU A 120 -13.02 -14.70 14.30
C LEU A 120 -13.01 -15.31 12.90
N LYS A 121 -14.14 -15.87 12.42
CA LYS A 121 -14.30 -16.36 11.05
C LYS A 121 -14.05 -15.24 10.04
N GLU A 122 -14.61 -14.05 10.27
CA GLU A 122 -14.37 -12.89 9.41
C GLU A 122 -12.91 -12.46 9.44
N ALA A 123 -12.29 -12.35 10.63
CA ALA A 123 -10.88 -11.99 10.75
C ALA A 123 -9.96 -13.00 10.07
N LEU A 124 -10.22 -14.30 10.23
CA LEU A 124 -9.46 -15.38 9.59
C LEU A 124 -9.58 -15.31 8.06
N ARG A 125 -10.79 -15.07 7.53
CA ARG A 125 -11.00 -14.87 6.10
C ARG A 125 -10.19 -13.68 5.58
N TRP A 126 -10.20 -12.55 6.28
CA TRP A 126 -9.40 -11.37 5.91
C TRP A 126 -7.90 -11.65 5.92
N GLN A 127 -7.39 -12.38 6.91
CA GLN A 127 -5.98 -12.77 6.93
C GLN A 127 -5.64 -13.74 5.79
N PHE A 128 -6.53 -14.68 5.50
CA PHE A 128 -6.32 -15.62 4.40
C PHE A 128 -6.36 -14.94 3.04
N TYR A 129 -7.21 -13.92 2.84
CA TYR A 129 -7.19 -13.08 1.62
C TYR A 129 -5.84 -12.39 1.42
N ALA A 130 -5.18 -11.95 2.48
CA ALA A 130 -3.89 -11.30 2.40
C ALA A 130 -2.74 -12.31 2.19
N ALA A 131 -2.78 -13.44 2.89
CA ALA A 131 -1.74 -14.47 2.88
C ALA A 131 -1.77 -15.32 1.59
N ASN A 132 -2.93 -15.86 1.22
CA ASN A 132 -3.10 -16.72 0.06
C ASN A 132 -4.34 -16.33 -0.77
N PRO A 133 -4.28 -15.22 -1.52
CA PRO A 133 -5.43 -14.68 -2.25
C PRO A 133 -6.08 -15.68 -3.23
N ARG A 134 -5.29 -16.57 -3.85
CA ARG A 134 -5.78 -17.55 -4.81
C ARG A 134 -6.65 -18.61 -4.15
N GLU A 135 -6.16 -19.22 -3.08
CA GLU A 135 -6.94 -20.21 -2.33
C GLU A 135 -8.10 -19.56 -1.57
N ALA A 136 -7.93 -18.31 -1.12
CA ALA A 136 -9.01 -17.56 -0.53
C ALA A 136 -10.12 -17.22 -1.53
N PHE A 137 -9.78 -16.96 -2.81
CA PHE A 137 -10.76 -16.83 -3.88
C PHE A 137 -11.47 -18.17 -4.14
N ARG A 138 -10.75 -19.29 -4.17
CA ARG A 138 -11.34 -20.63 -4.29
C ARG A 138 -12.29 -20.94 -3.12
N LEU A 139 -11.93 -20.56 -1.90
CA LEU A 139 -12.80 -20.67 -0.72
C LEU A 139 -14.08 -19.87 -0.92
N ALA A 140 -13.98 -18.62 -1.38
CA ALA A 140 -15.14 -17.74 -1.60
C ALA A 140 -16.07 -18.23 -2.71
N LEU A 141 -15.56 -18.93 -3.73
CA LEU A 141 -16.38 -19.55 -4.78
C LEU A 141 -17.31 -20.65 -4.26
N GLY A 142 -16.92 -21.32 -3.16
CA GLY A 142 -17.72 -22.38 -2.56
C GLY A 142 -18.72 -21.91 -1.52
N ASP A 143 -18.80 -20.60 -1.23
CA ASP A 143 -19.77 -20.03 -0.28
C ASP A 143 -21.15 -19.88 -0.97
N ALA A 144 -22.22 -19.80 -0.18
CA ALA A 144 -23.58 -19.63 -0.71
C ALA A 144 -23.68 -18.31 -1.52
N PRO A 145 -24.45 -18.28 -2.62
CA PRO A 145 -24.54 -17.09 -3.47
C PRO A 145 -25.39 -16.01 -2.79
N ASP A 146 -24.75 -15.20 -1.96
CA ASP A 146 -25.29 -13.98 -1.37
C ASP A 146 -24.37 -12.77 -1.64
N GLU A 147 -24.83 -11.58 -1.27
CA GLU A 147 -24.09 -10.32 -1.47
C GLU A 147 -22.76 -10.29 -0.70
N GLN A 148 -22.66 -10.95 0.45
CA GLN A 148 -21.44 -10.98 1.25
C GLN A 148 -20.39 -11.89 0.60
N ALA A 149 -20.81 -13.06 0.13
CA ALA A 149 -19.99 -13.98 -0.65
C ALA A 149 -19.52 -13.35 -1.96
N LYS A 150 -20.37 -12.61 -2.67
CA LYS A 150 -19.97 -11.87 -3.87
C LYS A 150 -18.88 -10.85 -3.57
N ARG A 151 -19.03 -10.04 -2.51
CA ARG A 151 -17.99 -9.07 -2.09
C ARG A 151 -16.68 -9.76 -1.72
N ALA A 152 -16.77 -10.90 -1.03
CA ALA A 152 -15.62 -11.71 -0.65
C ALA A 152 -14.89 -12.28 -1.88
N GLN A 153 -15.62 -12.79 -2.88
CA GLN A 153 -15.08 -13.25 -4.16
C GLN A 153 -14.36 -12.12 -4.90
N VAL A 154 -14.99 -10.96 -5.04
CA VAL A 154 -14.40 -9.79 -5.71
C VAL A 154 -13.13 -9.32 -4.98
N GLY A 155 -13.18 -9.21 -3.65
CA GLY A 155 -12.05 -8.79 -2.84
C GLY A 155 -10.85 -9.74 -2.95
N ALA A 156 -11.09 -11.05 -2.84
CA ALA A 156 -10.06 -12.08 -3.00
C ALA A 156 -9.46 -12.08 -4.41
N PHE A 157 -10.31 -11.90 -5.43
CA PHE A 157 -9.87 -11.82 -6.81
C PHE A 157 -8.96 -10.61 -7.07
N ILE A 158 -9.33 -9.43 -6.54
CA ILE A 158 -8.50 -8.22 -6.64
C ILE A 158 -7.17 -8.41 -5.90
N ALA A 159 -7.18 -9.01 -4.71
CA ALA A 159 -5.95 -9.33 -3.97
C ALA A 159 -5.06 -10.30 -4.78
N TRP A 160 -5.64 -11.31 -5.40
CA TRP A 160 -4.92 -12.24 -6.27
C TRP A 160 -4.35 -11.56 -7.50
N ALA A 161 -5.14 -10.72 -8.19
CA ALA A 161 -4.68 -9.92 -9.32
C ALA A 161 -3.51 -9.00 -8.96
N ASN A 162 -3.47 -8.52 -7.71
CA ASN A 162 -2.37 -7.70 -7.23
C ASN A 162 -1.09 -8.49 -6.96
N LEU A 163 -1.20 -9.72 -6.48
CA LEU A 163 -0.05 -10.56 -6.09
C LEU A 163 0.50 -11.40 -7.26
N ASP A 164 -0.39 -12.00 -8.04
CA ASP A 164 -0.08 -12.89 -9.17
C ASP A 164 -0.96 -12.52 -10.37
N PRO A 165 -0.58 -11.46 -11.11
CA PRO A 165 -1.33 -11.01 -12.28
C PRO A 165 -1.34 -12.07 -13.40
N ALA A 166 -0.35 -12.96 -13.48
CA ALA A 166 -0.29 -13.99 -14.52
C ALA A 166 -1.32 -15.10 -14.24
N GLY A 167 -1.38 -15.58 -13.01
CA GLY A 167 -2.35 -16.59 -12.58
C GLY A 167 -3.79 -16.09 -12.70
N VAL A 168 -4.06 -14.85 -12.28
CA VAL A 168 -5.42 -14.30 -12.37
C VAL A 168 -5.89 -14.18 -13.81
N LEU A 169 -5.00 -13.74 -14.72
CA LEU A 169 -5.32 -13.62 -16.14
C LEU A 169 -5.64 -14.98 -16.74
N LYS A 170 -4.82 -15.98 -16.46
CA LYS A 170 -5.07 -17.36 -16.92
C LYS A 170 -6.45 -17.83 -16.47
N TRP A 171 -6.75 -17.72 -15.18
CA TRP A 171 -8.05 -18.14 -14.65
C TRP A 171 -9.20 -17.37 -15.26
N TYR A 172 -9.10 -16.05 -15.39
CA TYR A 172 -10.19 -15.23 -15.90
C TYR A 172 -10.54 -15.59 -17.35
N TRP A 173 -9.54 -15.76 -18.22
CA TRP A 173 -9.79 -16.13 -19.61
C TRP A 173 -10.33 -17.56 -19.76
N ASP A 174 -9.91 -18.49 -18.90
CA ASP A 174 -10.51 -19.83 -18.84
C ASP A 174 -11.98 -19.75 -18.38
N ALA A 175 -12.26 -18.99 -17.33
CA ALA A 175 -13.61 -18.76 -16.79
C ALA A 175 -14.55 -18.08 -17.80
N GLU A 176 -14.05 -17.08 -18.53
CA GLU A 176 -14.80 -16.38 -19.57
C GLU A 176 -15.12 -17.32 -20.75
N LYS A 177 -14.15 -18.12 -21.18
CA LYS A 177 -14.33 -19.13 -22.23
C LYS A 177 -15.36 -20.20 -21.85
N GLU A 178 -15.39 -20.59 -20.58
CA GLU A 178 -16.38 -21.52 -20.03
C GLU A 178 -17.75 -20.86 -19.78
N GLY A 179 -17.84 -19.53 -19.91
CA GLY A 179 -19.08 -18.78 -19.75
C GLY A 179 -19.53 -18.62 -18.29
N LEU A 180 -18.61 -18.69 -17.34
CA LEU A 180 -18.92 -18.54 -15.91
C LEU A 180 -19.54 -17.14 -15.65
N PRO A 181 -20.69 -17.05 -14.94
CA PRO A 181 -21.33 -15.76 -14.67
C PRO A 181 -20.42 -14.76 -13.97
N LEU A 182 -19.57 -15.23 -13.06
CA LEU A 182 -18.64 -14.41 -12.29
C LEU A 182 -17.62 -13.67 -13.19
N ALA A 183 -17.19 -14.27 -14.30
CA ALA A 183 -16.30 -13.61 -15.26
C ALA A 183 -16.97 -12.42 -15.97
N LYS A 184 -18.31 -12.35 -15.96
CA LYS A 184 -19.06 -11.22 -16.51
C LYS A 184 -19.27 -10.09 -15.50
N GLU A 185 -18.79 -10.21 -14.28
CA GLU A 185 -18.85 -9.11 -13.31
C GLU A 185 -17.91 -7.98 -13.74
N GLU A 186 -18.36 -6.73 -13.58
CA GLU A 186 -17.61 -5.55 -14.00
C GLU A 186 -16.33 -5.40 -13.17
N GLU A 187 -16.41 -5.65 -11.86
CA GLU A 187 -15.30 -5.49 -10.92
C GLU A 187 -14.15 -6.46 -11.19
N LEU A 188 -14.44 -7.71 -11.56
CA LEU A 188 -13.42 -8.68 -11.95
C LEU A 188 -12.75 -8.26 -13.26
N ARG A 189 -13.55 -7.82 -14.24
CA ARG A 189 -13.03 -7.30 -15.51
C ARG A 189 -12.09 -6.11 -15.32
N VAL A 190 -12.50 -5.18 -14.47
CA VAL A 190 -11.72 -4.01 -14.05
C VAL A 190 -10.37 -4.45 -13.46
N ALA A 191 -10.36 -5.42 -12.55
CA ALA A 191 -9.14 -5.96 -11.95
C ALA A 191 -8.23 -6.69 -12.96
N VAL A 192 -8.84 -7.43 -13.90
CA VAL A 192 -8.13 -8.12 -15.00
C VAL A 192 -7.39 -7.12 -15.88
N PHE A 193 -8.03 -6.01 -16.26
CA PHE A 193 -7.35 -4.98 -17.04
C PHE A 193 -6.17 -4.36 -16.28
N GLY A 194 -6.30 -4.13 -14.97
CA GLY A 194 -5.19 -3.69 -14.13
C GLY A 194 -4.03 -4.70 -14.08
N ALA A 195 -4.33 -5.99 -13.89
CA ALA A 195 -3.32 -7.06 -13.92
C ALA A 195 -2.65 -7.16 -15.30
N GLN A 196 -3.43 -7.06 -16.37
CA GLN A 196 -2.94 -7.07 -17.74
C GLN A 196 -2.06 -5.86 -18.04
N ALA A 197 -2.39 -4.68 -17.51
CA ALA A 197 -1.59 -3.47 -17.71
C ALA A 197 -0.17 -3.59 -17.15
N ARG A 198 0.03 -4.41 -16.11
CA ARG A 198 1.36 -4.69 -15.54
C ARG A 198 2.21 -5.61 -16.42
N LEU A 199 1.57 -6.62 -17.03
CA LEU A 199 2.27 -7.68 -17.76
C LEU A 199 2.40 -7.41 -19.27
N ASP A 200 1.33 -6.90 -19.87
CA ASP A 200 1.23 -6.56 -21.28
C ASP A 200 0.42 -5.27 -21.45
N PRO A 201 1.05 -4.10 -21.23
CA PRO A 201 0.38 -2.81 -21.31
C PRO A 201 -0.32 -2.56 -22.65
N LYS A 202 0.29 -3.03 -23.75
CA LYS A 202 -0.27 -2.87 -25.10
C LYS A 202 -1.61 -3.62 -25.19
N ARG A 203 -1.62 -4.89 -24.80
CA ARG A 203 -2.82 -5.71 -24.86
C ARG A 203 -3.88 -5.23 -23.88
N ALA A 204 -3.49 -4.64 -22.74
CA ALA A 204 -4.43 -4.02 -21.81
C ALA A 204 -5.16 -2.82 -22.45
N ILE A 205 -4.43 -1.95 -23.17
CA ILE A 205 -4.99 -0.82 -23.91
C ILE A 205 -5.93 -1.31 -25.03
N GLU A 206 -5.50 -2.32 -25.79
CA GLU A 206 -6.32 -2.92 -26.87
C GLU A 206 -7.59 -3.58 -26.34
N GLY A 207 -7.46 -4.43 -25.31
CA GLY A 207 -8.60 -5.10 -24.68
C GLY A 207 -9.59 -4.13 -24.06
N PHE A 208 -9.10 -3.02 -23.48
CA PHE A 208 -9.95 -1.96 -22.99
C PHE A 208 -10.77 -1.33 -24.12
N ARG A 209 -10.13 -0.91 -25.22
CA ARG A 209 -10.81 -0.33 -26.39
C ARG A 209 -11.88 -1.27 -26.93
N ASP A 210 -11.54 -2.55 -27.09
CA ASP A 210 -12.44 -3.53 -27.68
C ASP A 210 -13.67 -3.76 -26.77
N HIS A 211 -13.53 -3.58 -25.46
CA HIS A 211 -14.60 -3.81 -24.49
C HIS A 211 -15.51 -2.59 -24.27
N PHE A 212 -14.93 -1.39 -24.15
CA PHE A 212 -15.69 -0.18 -23.80
C PHE A 212 -16.01 0.71 -25.01
N GLY A 213 -15.45 0.39 -26.19
CA GLY A 213 -15.82 1.02 -27.45
C GLY A 213 -15.51 2.53 -27.53
N LYS A 214 -16.27 3.24 -28.38
CA LYS A 214 -16.11 4.69 -28.65
C LYS A 214 -16.91 5.59 -27.70
N ASP A 215 -17.83 5.03 -26.89
CA ASP A 215 -18.71 5.77 -25.98
C ASP A 215 -18.08 6.00 -24.59
N ALA A 216 -16.75 5.94 -24.52
CA ALA A 216 -15.95 5.86 -23.31
C ALA A 216 -15.96 7.15 -22.44
N GLY A 217 -16.89 8.09 -22.57
CA GLY A 217 -16.82 9.36 -21.83
C GLY A 217 -16.75 9.20 -20.30
N GLN A 218 -17.72 8.50 -19.70
CA GLN A 218 -17.67 8.15 -18.27
C GLN A 218 -16.87 6.86 -18.02
N ASP A 219 -16.92 5.91 -18.95
CA ASP A 219 -16.28 4.61 -18.80
C ASP A 219 -14.75 4.70 -18.91
N ALA A 220 -14.19 5.64 -19.69
CA ALA A 220 -12.75 5.90 -19.77
C ALA A 220 -12.19 6.42 -18.45
N LYS A 221 -12.95 7.20 -17.68
CA LYS A 221 -12.48 7.65 -16.37
C LYS A 221 -12.39 6.49 -15.39
N ARG A 222 -13.47 5.70 -15.27
CA ARG A 222 -13.47 4.50 -14.41
C ARG A 222 -12.37 3.54 -14.79
N ALA A 223 -12.18 3.35 -16.08
CA ALA A 223 -11.15 2.46 -16.61
C ALA A 223 -9.74 2.99 -16.42
N ALA A 224 -9.49 4.27 -16.69
CA ALA A 224 -8.23 4.91 -16.39
C ALA A 224 -7.90 4.76 -14.91
N SER A 225 -8.87 5.00 -14.02
CA SER A 225 -8.68 4.80 -12.57
C SER A 225 -8.30 3.35 -12.25
N SER A 226 -8.94 2.36 -12.88
CA SER A 226 -8.60 0.95 -12.69
C SER A 226 -7.19 0.60 -13.16
N LEU A 227 -6.88 0.98 -14.40
CA LEU A 227 -5.60 0.69 -15.04
C LEU A 227 -4.47 1.33 -14.24
N VAL A 228 -4.59 2.63 -13.94
CA VAL A 228 -3.61 3.38 -13.17
C VAL A 228 -3.50 2.85 -11.74
N GLY A 229 -4.63 2.54 -11.08
CA GLY A 229 -4.63 1.92 -9.75
C GLY A 229 -3.97 0.53 -9.73
N GLY A 230 -3.94 -0.13 -10.88
CA GLY A 230 -3.16 -1.34 -11.12
C GLY A 230 -1.66 -1.07 -11.08
N LEU A 231 -1.13 0.04 -11.59
CA LEU A 231 0.31 0.25 -11.76
C LEU A 231 0.97 0.64 -10.43
N ARG A 232 1.78 -0.24 -9.85
CA ARG A 232 2.35 -0.09 -8.49
C ARG A 232 3.76 0.47 -8.48
N SER A 233 4.56 0.23 -9.52
CA SER A 233 5.95 0.69 -9.59
C SER A 233 6.16 1.77 -10.64
N GLU A 234 7.23 2.55 -10.48
CA GLU A 234 7.70 3.53 -11.48
C GLU A 234 7.85 2.86 -12.85
N SER A 235 8.49 1.69 -12.88
CA SER A 235 8.73 0.92 -14.11
C SER A 235 7.43 0.47 -14.79
N GLU A 236 6.41 0.07 -14.02
CA GLU A 236 5.08 -0.28 -14.55
C GLU A 236 4.39 0.95 -15.15
N ARG A 237 4.38 2.08 -14.43
CA ARG A 237 3.80 3.35 -14.90
C ARG A 237 4.47 3.83 -16.18
N MET A 238 5.80 3.81 -16.21
CA MET A 238 6.62 4.17 -17.36
C MET A 238 6.31 3.27 -18.56
N SER A 239 6.35 1.94 -18.36
CA SER A 239 6.11 0.96 -19.42
C SER A 239 4.71 1.10 -20.03
N PHE A 240 3.71 1.33 -19.18
CA PHE A 240 2.34 1.57 -19.61
C PHE A 240 2.21 2.87 -20.41
N MET A 241 2.75 3.97 -19.92
CA MET A 241 2.68 5.26 -20.62
C MET A 241 3.47 5.25 -21.93
N LEU A 242 4.60 4.55 -22.01
CA LEU A 242 5.34 4.35 -23.26
C LEU A 242 4.53 3.52 -24.27
N ALA A 243 3.80 2.49 -23.82
CA ALA A 243 2.89 1.74 -24.68
C ALA A 243 1.75 2.63 -25.18
N LEU A 244 1.16 3.46 -24.31
CA LEU A 244 0.12 4.42 -24.67
C LEU A 244 0.62 5.49 -25.66
N ASN A 245 1.85 5.99 -25.47
CA ASN A 245 2.49 6.94 -26.39
C ASN A 245 2.71 6.37 -27.80
N ARG A 246 3.06 5.08 -27.90
CA ARG A 246 3.29 4.40 -29.19
C ARG A 246 2.00 4.04 -29.90
N ASN A 247 0.89 3.95 -29.16
CA ASN A 247 -0.37 3.44 -29.66
C ASN A 247 -1.42 4.56 -29.75
N THR A 248 -1.08 5.67 -30.42
CA THR A 248 -1.98 6.82 -30.60
C THR A 248 -3.27 6.48 -31.35
N GLU A 249 -3.27 5.42 -32.16
CA GLU A 249 -4.46 4.88 -32.83
C GLU A 249 -5.34 4.01 -31.90
N ALA A 250 -4.81 3.60 -30.74
CA ALA A 250 -5.53 2.83 -29.74
C ALA A 250 -6.09 3.68 -28.59
N ASP A 251 -5.97 5.01 -28.63
CA ASP A 251 -6.80 5.88 -27.80
C ASP A 251 -8.24 5.79 -28.32
N PRO A 252 -9.19 5.18 -27.58
CA PRO A 252 -10.58 5.11 -28.02
C PRO A 252 -11.16 6.53 -28.11
N GLY A 253 -11.13 7.14 -29.31
CA GLY A 253 -11.84 8.39 -29.62
C GLY A 253 -10.95 9.63 -29.78
N ASP A 254 -11.39 10.75 -29.21
CA ASP A 254 -10.85 12.13 -29.35
C ASP A 254 -9.67 12.46 -28.41
N GLY A 255 -8.97 11.43 -27.94
CA GLY A 255 -7.92 11.56 -26.93
C GLY A 255 -8.44 11.52 -25.48
N SER A 256 -9.73 11.24 -25.25
CA SER A 256 -10.35 11.27 -23.92
C SER A 256 -9.81 10.21 -22.97
N PHE A 257 -9.43 9.03 -23.47
CA PHE A 257 -8.86 7.99 -22.63
C PHE A 257 -7.45 8.34 -22.15
N ARG A 258 -6.57 8.83 -23.04
CA ARG A 258 -5.26 9.34 -22.60
C ARG A 258 -5.41 10.47 -21.59
N LYS A 259 -6.31 11.43 -21.84
CA LYS A 259 -6.60 12.51 -20.89
C LYS A 259 -7.03 11.97 -19.52
N ALA A 260 -7.87 10.93 -19.49
CA ALA A 260 -8.29 10.29 -18.25
C ALA A 260 -7.12 9.59 -17.54
N VAL A 261 -6.32 8.80 -18.26
CA VAL A 261 -5.11 8.14 -17.72
C VAL A 261 -4.15 9.16 -17.12
N VAL A 262 -3.81 10.22 -17.86
CA VAL A 262 -2.89 11.26 -17.39
C VAL A 262 -3.46 11.97 -16.17
N ALA A 263 -4.77 12.24 -16.14
CA ALA A 263 -5.41 12.86 -14.99
C ALA A 263 -5.36 11.96 -13.74
N GLU A 264 -5.58 10.65 -13.88
CA GLU A 264 -5.49 9.72 -12.75
C GLU A 264 -4.05 9.51 -12.28
N LEU A 265 -3.08 9.35 -13.19
CA LEU A 265 -1.66 9.30 -12.85
C LEU A 265 -1.20 10.58 -12.15
N SER A 266 -1.66 11.74 -12.62
CA SER A 266 -1.31 13.02 -12.00
C SER A 266 -1.73 13.11 -10.54
N LYS A 267 -2.81 12.41 -10.13
CA LYS A 267 -3.23 12.37 -8.72
C LYS A 267 -2.30 11.50 -7.88
N THR A 268 -1.87 10.36 -8.40
CA THR A 268 -1.03 9.42 -7.66
C THR A 268 0.42 9.89 -7.58
N LEU A 269 0.98 10.40 -8.68
CA LEU A 269 2.38 10.83 -8.77
C LEU A 269 2.72 11.99 -7.82
N VAL A 270 1.74 12.79 -7.42
CA VAL A 270 1.95 13.90 -6.47
C VAL A 270 2.25 13.40 -5.05
N GLU A 271 1.82 12.19 -4.71
CA GLU A 271 2.05 11.54 -3.40
C GLU A 271 3.32 10.69 -3.36
N GLU A 272 3.93 10.44 -4.53
CA GLU A 272 5.13 9.60 -4.67
C GLU A 272 6.44 10.36 -4.40
N PRO A 273 7.56 9.65 -4.15
CA PRO A 273 8.88 10.26 -4.13
C PRO A 273 9.16 11.05 -5.41
N PHE A 274 9.76 12.23 -5.26
CA PHE A 274 9.97 13.15 -6.39
C PHE A 274 10.74 12.53 -7.56
N ASP A 275 11.79 11.77 -7.28
CA ASP A 275 12.64 11.18 -8.31
C ASP A 275 11.87 10.18 -9.19
N GLU A 276 11.07 9.31 -8.57
CA GLU A 276 10.22 8.34 -9.29
C GLU A 276 9.13 9.06 -10.09
N ALA A 277 8.45 10.03 -9.46
CA ALA A 277 7.36 10.74 -10.09
C ALA A 277 7.83 11.59 -11.29
N SER A 278 8.91 12.36 -11.11
CA SER A 278 9.48 13.20 -12.16
C SER A 278 10.04 12.38 -13.31
N ALA A 279 10.65 11.21 -13.05
CA ALA A 279 11.10 10.30 -14.10
C ALA A 279 9.94 9.87 -15.01
N VAL A 280 8.81 9.43 -14.44
CA VAL A 280 7.62 9.05 -15.23
C VAL A 280 7.10 10.22 -16.05
N ILE A 281 6.98 11.41 -15.44
CA ILE A 281 6.47 12.60 -16.11
C ILE A 281 7.40 13.03 -17.25
N ASP A 282 8.69 13.17 -16.98
CA ASP A 282 9.64 13.66 -17.97
C ASP A 282 9.94 12.65 -19.07
N GLY A 283 9.85 11.36 -18.76
CA GLY A 283 10.01 10.28 -19.72
C GLY A 283 8.80 10.06 -20.62
N THR A 284 7.58 10.38 -20.16
CA THR A 284 6.36 9.96 -20.88
C THR A 284 5.32 11.03 -21.19
N PHE A 285 5.24 12.12 -20.43
CA PHE A 285 4.21 13.15 -20.65
C PHE A 285 4.63 14.08 -21.80
N THR A 286 3.66 14.49 -22.61
CA THR A 286 3.86 15.56 -23.59
C THR A 286 4.10 16.89 -22.88
N LYS A 287 4.54 17.90 -23.64
CA LYS A 287 4.72 19.25 -23.10
C LYS A 287 3.43 19.80 -22.48
N GLU A 288 2.31 19.67 -23.17
CA GLU A 288 0.99 20.13 -22.71
C GLU A 288 0.54 19.39 -21.46
N GLU A 289 0.89 18.12 -21.32
CA GLU A 289 0.58 17.31 -20.14
C GLU A 289 1.41 17.72 -18.93
N ARG A 290 2.69 18.05 -19.11
CA ARG A 290 3.54 18.61 -18.05
C ARG A 290 3.02 19.96 -17.57
N GLU A 291 2.58 20.81 -18.49
CA GLU A 291 1.94 22.09 -18.15
C GLU A 291 0.67 21.89 -17.33
N LYS A 292 -0.17 20.91 -17.71
CA LYS A 292 -1.37 20.56 -16.93
C LYS A 292 -1.02 19.99 -15.56
N PHE A 293 0.01 19.14 -15.48
CA PHE A 293 0.50 18.59 -14.22
C PHE A 293 0.99 19.69 -13.28
N ALA A 294 1.70 20.70 -13.78
CA ALA A 294 2.03 21.89 -13.00
C ALA A 294 0.76 22.53 -12.41
N GLY A 295 -0.31 22.65 -13.21
CA GLY A 295 -1.63 23.10 -12.74
C GLY A 295 -2.21 22.24 -11.60
N VAL A 296 -2.02 20.91 -11.62
CA VAL A 296 -2.43 20.01 -10.54
C VAL A 296 -1.67 20.35 -9.24
N LEU A 297 -0.36 20.54 -9.32
CA LEU A 297 0.47 20.97 -8.18
C LEU A 297 -0.02 22.32 -7.61
N GLY A 298 -0.39 23.26 -8.48
CA GLY A 298 -0.91 24.56 -8.09
C GLY A 298 -2.31 24.54 -7.46
N ASN A 299 -3.17 23.57 -7.79
CA ASN A 299 -4.58 23.57 -7.37
C ASN A 299 -4.85 22.87 -6.03
N GLY A 300 -3.90 22.09 -5.48
CA GLY A 300 -4.28 21.07 -4.50
C GLY A 300 -3.36 20.86 -3.30
N GLY A 301 -2.17 21.45 -3.19
CA GLY A 301 -1.42 21.55 -1.93
C GLY A 301 -1.04 20.25 -1.18
N ILE A 302 -1.10 19.08 -1.83
CA ILE A 302 -0.66 17.78 -1.27
C ILE A 302 0.60 17.30 -2.01
N PHE A 303 1.52 18.19 -2.39
CA PHE A 303 2.89 17.70 -2.59
C PHE A 303 3.50 17.44 -1.21
N ASN A 304 4.29 16.37 -1.10
CA ASN A 304 4.98 16.02 0.13
C ASN A 304 5.70 17.27 0.71
N PRO A 305 5.48 17.63 1.99
CA PRO A 305 6.08 18.82 2.60
C PRO A 305 7.61 18.81 2.64
N ASP A 306 8.24 17.67 2.34
CA ASP A 306 9.69 17.54 2.23
C ASP A 306 10.19 17.72 0.79
N THR A 307 9.32 17.60 -0.22
CA THR A 307 9.71 17.64 -1.65
C THR A 307 9.23 18.87 -2.40
N TRP A 308 8.51 19.80 -1.75
CA TRP A 308 7.96 20.98 -2.41
C TRP A 308 8.99 21.82 -3.17
N ARG A 309 10.23 21.92 -2.67
CA ARG A 309 11.32 22.67 -3.33
C ARG A 309 11.67 22.04 -4.67
N LEU A 310 11.71 20.71 -4.72
CA LEU A 310 11.99 19.95 -5.95
C LEU A 310 10.87 20.19 -6.98
N TRP A 311 9.61 20.14 -6.55
CA TRP A 311 8.48 20.45 -7.43
C TRP A 311 8.45 21.90 -7.90
N MET A 312 8.79 22.87 -7.03
CA MET A 312 8.92 24.28 -7.42
C MET A 312 10.01 24.47 -8.48
N GLY A 313 11.17 23.84 -8.27
CA GLY A 313 12.27 23.84 -9.24
C GLY A 313 11.86 23.21 -10.57
N TRP A 314 11.15 22.08 -10.53
CA TRP A 314 10.64 21.40 -11.71
C TRP A 314 9.66 22.26 -12.50
N VAL A 315 8.67 22.88 -11.83
CA VAL A 315 7.72 23.80 -12.49
C VAL A 315 8.42 25.03 -13.06
N ALA A 316 9.39 25.60 -12.34
CA ALA A 316 10.18 26.73 -12.84
C ALA A 316 10.99 26.35 -14.09
N ALA A 317 11.54 25.13 -14.14
CA ALA A 317 12.31 24.61 -15.27
C ALA A 317 11.47 24.38 -16.52
N LEU A 318 10.13 24.26 -16.42
CA LEU A 318 9.24 24.26 -17.59
C LEU A 318 9.30 25.59 -18.36
N ASN A 319 9.81 26.67 -17.74
CA ASN A 319 9.99 27.99 -18.31
C ASN A 319 8.74 28.50 -19.04
N LEU A 320 7.59 28.38 -18.37
CA LEU A 320 6.31 28.83 -18.90
C LEU A 320 6.33 30.36 -19.05
N PRO A 321 5.64 30.92 -20.07
CA PRO A 321 5.47 32.36 -20.17
C PRO A 321 4.66 32.89 -18.97
N ALA A 322 4.81 34.16 -18.64
CA ALA A 322 4.24 34.76 -17.43
C ALA A 322 2.72 34.57 -17.33
N GLU A 323 1.99 34.66 -18.45
CA GLU A 323 0.53 34.49 -18.52
C GLU A 323 0.08 33.07 -18.16
N ARG A 324 1.00 32.10 -18.20
CA ARG A 324 0.77 30.70 -17.81
C ARG A 324 1.50 30.32 -16.51
N GLY A 325 2.02 31.28 -15.76
CA GLY A 325 2.70 31.06 -14.49
C GLY A 325 1.79 30.85 -13.28
N GLN A 326 0.46 30.80 -13.46
CA GLN A 326 -0.48 30.59 -12.36
C GLN A 326 -0.15 29.38 -11.47
N PRO A 327 0.31 28.23 -12.01
CA PRO A 327 0.72 27.10 -11.18
C PRO A 327 1.78 27.44 -10.13
N ILE A 328 2.89 28.07 -10.53
CA ILE A 328 4.00 28.37 -9.62
C ILE A 328 3.61 29.46 -8.62
N ALA A 329 2.77 30.41 -9.02
CA ALA A 329 2.21 31.43 -8.13
C ALA A 329 1.28 30.80 -7.06
N ASN A 330 0.42 29.87 -7.46
CA ASN A 330 -0.46 29.16 -6.52
C ASN A 330 0.35 28.31 -5.54
N MET A 331 1.34 27.56 -6.05
CA MET A 331 2.27 26.81 -5.19
C MET A 331 2.95 27.75 -4.21
N THR A 332 3.53 28.87 -4.66
CA THR A 332 4.14 29.89 -3.80
C THR A 332 3.17 30.35 -2.70
N THR A 333 1.91 30.57 -3.04
CA THR A 333 0.87 30.99 -2.08
C THR A 333 0.59 29.91 -1.03
N VAL A 334 0.48 28.64 -1.45
CA VAL A 334 0.25 27.51 -0.53
C VAL A 334 1.43 27.34 0.41
N ILE A 335 2.64 27.37 -0.13
CA ILE A 335 3.86 27.16 0.63
C ILE A 335 3.99 28.34 1.60
N ALA A 336 3.91 29.60 1.17
CA ALA A 336 4.11 30.80 2.01
C ALA A 336 3.18 30.88 3.25
N ARG A 337 2.00 30.26 3.18
CA ARG A 337 1.09 30.15 4.33
C ARG A 337 1.57 29.17 5.42
N ARG A 338 2.47 28.24 5.08
CA ARG A 338 3.08 27.24 5.98
C ARG A 338 4.36 27.80 6.61
N LYS A 339 4.20 28.81 7.48
CA LYS A 339 5.28 29.62 8.09
C LYS A 339 6.50 28.85 8.63
N GLU A 340 6.33 27.62 9.12
CA GLU A 340 7.44 26.84 9.68
C GLU A 340 8.46 26.36 8.62
N GLN A 341 8.04 26.21 7.37
CA GLN A 341 8.90 25.74 6.26
C GLN A 341 9.63 26.89 5.53
N PHE A 342 9.41 28.14 5.95
CA PHE A 342 9.83 29.37 5.26
C PHE A 342 11.02 30.11 5.87
N LYS A 343 11.67 29.56 6.90
CA LYS A 343 12.80 30.26 7.54
C LYS A 343 13.98 30.49 6.60
N ASP A 344 14.11 29.63 5.61
CA ASP A 344 15.13 29.72 4.59
C ASP A 344 14.49 30.20 3.30
N LEU A 345 14.84 31.42 2.88
CA LEU A 345 14.30 32.10 1.70
C LEU A 345 15.26 32.02 0.50
N THR A 346 16.42 31.36 0.63
CA THR A 346 17.41 31.27 -0.46
C THR A 346 16.91 30.43 -1.64
N TRP A 347 15.99 29.49 -1.41
CA TRP A 347 15.44 28.61 -2.45
C TRP A 347 14.83 29.39 -3.63
N MET A 348 14.27 30.58 -3.41
CA MET A 348 13.73 31.40 -4.51
C MET A 348 14.83 31.92 -5.44
N ALA A 349 16.01 32.22 -4.89
CA ALA A 349 17.17 32.64 -5.66
C ALA A 349 17.82 31.48 -6.43
N GLU A 350 17.63 30.25 -5.96
CA GLU A 350 18.11 29.01 -6.59
C GLU A 350 17.26 28.58 -7.80
N LEU A 351 16.04 29.11 -7.94
CA LEU A 351 15.21 28.83 -9.11
C LEU A 351 15.88 29.36 -10.41
N PRO A 352 15.68 28.65 -11.55
CA PRO A 352 16.16 29.12 -12.84
C PRO A 352 15.70 30.56 -13.14
N ALA A 353 16.61 31.39 -13.66
CA ALA A 353 16.27 32.75 -14.04
C ALA A 353 15.22 32.77 -15.16
N GLY A 354 14.18 33.58 -15.00
CA GLY A 354 13.10 33.71 -15.98
C GLY A 354 11.79 34.15 -15.35
N ALA A 355 10.74 34.23 -16.18
CA ALA A 355 9.42 34.73 -15.79
C ALA A 355 8.81 33.99 -14.60
N GLN A 356 9.06 32.67 -14.48
CA GLN A 356 8.53 31.87 -13.38
C GLN A 356 9.15 32.24 -12.03
N ARG A 357 10.49 32.44 -11.98
CA ARG A 357 11.16 32.91 -10.75
C ARG A 357 10.68 34.30 -10.37
N ASP A 358 10.57 35.19 -11.35
CA ASP A 358 10.12 36.56 -11.13
C ASP A 358 8.69 36.59 -10.55
N LEU A 359 7.81 35.70 -11.04
CA LEU A 359 6.46 35.54 -10.51
C LEU A 359 6.43 34.98 -9.08
N VAL A 360 7.32 34.03 -8.74
CA VAL A 360 7.48 33.54 -7.35
C VAL A 360 7.88 34.69 -6.43
N VAL A 361 8.88 35.48 -6.84
CA VAL A 361 9.37 36.65 -6.11
C VAL A 361 8.24 37.66 -5.89
N GLU A 362 7.51 38.04 -6.93
CA GLU A 362 6.37 38.96 -6.82
C GLU A 362 5.27 38.43 -5.90
N THR A 363 4.91 37.15 -6.05
CA THR A 363 3.85 36.51 -5.29
C THR A 363 4.19 36.46 -3.81
N TYR A 364 5.43 36.07 -3.47
CA TYR A 364 5.89 36.02 -2.10
C TYR A 364 5.98 37.43 -1.49
N ALA A 365 6.52 38.41 -2.20
CA ALA A 365 6.60 39.80 -1.74
C ALA A 365 5.23 40.33 -1.32
N ARG A 366 4.20 40.08 -2.14
CA ARG A 366 2.82 40.47 -1.86
C ARG A 366 2.31 39.83 -0.57
N ILE A 367 2.55 38.53 -0.38
CA ILE A 367 2.13 37.81 0.83
C ILE A 367 2.85 38.35 2.07
N ALA A 368 4.16 38.57 2.00
CA ALA A 368 4.95 39.11 3.10
C ALA A 368 4.47 40.51 3.48
N MET A 369 4.23 41.41 2.51
CA MET A 369 3.70 42.76 2.80
C MET A 369 2.32 42.74 3.47
N GLU A 370 1.48 41.76 3.14
CA GLU A 370 0.17 41.55 3.77
C GLU A 370 0.30 41.03 5.22
N SER A 371 1.29 40.18 5.52
CA SER A 371 1.46 39.55 6.83
C SER A 371 2.35 40.33 7.80
N ASP A 372 3.55 40.71 7.36
CA ASP A 372 4.57 41.40 8.15
C ASP A 372 5.48 42.20 7.22
N LEU A 373 5.36 43.53 7.32
CA LEU A 373 6.10 44.44 6.46
C LEU A 373 7.60 44.44 6.76
N GLN A 374 8.01 44.09 7.98
CA GLN A 374 9.43 43.94 8.34
C GLN A 374 10.01 42.64 7.77
N GLU A 375 9.21 41.56 7.72
CA GLU A 375 9.58 40.32 7.02
C GLU A 375 9.83 40.60 5.53
N ALA A 376 8.97 41.40 4.89
CA ALA A 376 9.15 41.82 3.50
C ALA A 376 10.45 42.61 3.27
N VAL A 377 10.84 43.48 4.22
CA VAL A 377 12.11 44.24 4.16
C VAL A 377 13.32 43.32 4.34
N HIS A 378 13.29 42.41 5.31
CA HIS A 378 14.38 41.47 5.55
C HIS A 378 14.58 40.54 4.35
N TRP A 379 13.48 40.09 3.73
CA TRP A 379 13.56 39.18 2.60
C TRP A 379 14.25 39.78 1.35
N LEU A 380 14.15 41.11 1.14
CA LEU A 380 14.84 41.79 0.02
C LEU A 380 16.36 41.52 0.01
N GLU A 381 16.96 41.21 1.17
CA GLU A 381 18.38 40.89 1.30
C GLU A 381 18.75 39.57 0.60
N TYR A 382 17.79 38.65 0.43
CA TYR A 382 17.98 37.35 -0.23
C TYR A 382 17.72 37.39 -1.74
N LEU A 383 17.20 38.50 -2.27
CA LEU A 383 17.03 38.66 -3.71
C LEU A 383 18.34 39.04 -4.40
N PRO A 384 18.67 38.42 -5.55
CA PRO A 384 19.77 38.87 -6.40
C PRO A 384 19.62 40.36 -6.75
N ALA A 385 20.74 41.08 -6.80
CA ALA A 385 20.74 42.46 -7.27
C ALA A 385 20.22 42.54 -8.72
N GLY A 386 19.29 43.45 -8.99
CA GLY A 386 18.69 43.59 -10.32
C GLY A 386 17.44 44.45 -10.32
N GLU A 387 16.84 44.59 -11.51
CA GLU A 387 15.59 45.32 -11.72
C GLU A 387 14.46 44.78 -10.85
N LYS A 388 14.27 43.46 -10.84
CA LYS A 388 13.21 42.80 -10.05
C LYS A 388 13.29 43.12 -8.54
N ARG A 389 14.49 43.11 -7.97
CA ARG A 389 14.71 43.49 -6.56
C ARG A 389 14.34 44.95 -6.31
N ARG A 390 14.68 45.85 -7.23
CA ARG A 390 14.32 47.28 -7.14
C ARG A 390 12.82 47.50 -7.24
N ASP A 391 12.13 46.81 -8.14
CA ASP A 391 10.68 46.90 -8.27
C ASP A 391 9.96 46.47 -6.99
N VAL A 392 10.42 45.35 -6.43
CA VAL A 392 9.87 44.83 -5.18
C VAL A 392 10.19 45.76 -4.01
N ALA A 393 11.42 46.29 -3.94
CA ALA A 393 11.79 47.29 -2.94
C ALA A 393 10.95 48.58 -3.05
N ALA A 394 10.64 49.03 -4.26
CA ALA A 394 9.77 50.18 -4.50
C ALA A 394 8.36 49.93 -3.95
N ASN A 395 7.81 48.73 -4.19
CA ASN A 395 6.51 48.32 -3.66
C ASN A 395 6.54 48.23 -2.12
N VAL A 396 7.54 47.58 -1.53
CA VAL A 396 7.68 47.48 -0.07
C VAL A 396 7.80 48.88 0.55
N ALA A 397 8.63 49.77 -0.01
CA ALA A 397 8.78 51.14 0.46
C ALA A 397 7.46 51.93 0.37
N TYR A 398 6.66 51.70 -0.67
CA TYR A 398 5.34 52.32 -0.82
C TYR A 398 4.41 51.96 0.35
N TYR A 399 4.32 50.68 0.72
CA TYR A 399 3.51 50.26 1.87
C TYR A 399 4.14 50.67 3.21
N LEU A 400 5.47 50.66 3.30
CA LEU A 400 6.20 51.04 4.51
C LEU A 400 6.00 52.52 4.85
N LYS A 401 5.88 53.39 3.85
CA LYS A 401 5.64 54.83 4.04
C LYS A 401 4.45 55.15 4.95
N MET A 402 3.43 54.29 4.99
CA MET A 402 2.25 54.50 5.85
C MET A 402 2.49 54.14 7.32
N LYS A 403 3.45 53.26 7.63
CA LYS A 403 3.73 52.76 8.98
C LYS A 403 5.06 53.27 9.55
N ASP A 404 6.05 53.45 8.69
CA ASP A 404 7.43 53.83 8.99
C ASP A 404 8.03 54.64 7.81
N PRO A 405 7.75 55.96 7.76
CA PRO A 405 8.25 56.82 6.69
C PRO A 405 9.78 56.87 6.59
N ASP A 406 10.48 56.83 7.72
CA ASP A 406 11.94 56.89 7.78
C ASP A 406 12.56 55.58 7.25
N GLY A 407 11.99 54.43 7.64
CA GLY A 407 12.37 53.13 7.10
C GLY A 407 12.12 53.03 5.59
N ALA A 408 11.00 53.58 5.09
CA ALA A 408 10.72 53.63 3.66
C ALA A 408 11.75 54.47 2.88
N ALA A 409 12.16 55.62 3.41
CA ALA A 409 13.20 56.45 2.81
C ALA A 409 14.56 55.72 2.80
N ALA A 410 14.94 55.12 3.93
CA ALA A 410 16.18 54.34 4.05
C ALA A 410 16.22 53.17 3.06
N LEU A 411 15.10 52.45 2.91
CA LEU A 411 14.99 51.34 1.95
C LEU A 411 15.16 51.81 0.51
N ARG A 412 14.48 52.90 0.11
CA ARG A 412 14.62 53.47 -1.24
C ARG A 412 16.05 53.86 -1.56
N THR A 413 16.73 54.53 -0.61
CA THR A 413 18.14 54.90 -0.76
C THR A 413 19.04 53.67 -0.87
N ARG A 414 18.85 52.67 -0.01
CA ARG A 414 19.64 51.43 -0.01
C ARG A 414 19.54 50.66 -1.34
N GLU A 415 18.34 50.58 -1.89
CA GLU A 415 18.05 49.79 -3.10
C GLU A 415 18.16 50.61 -4.39
N GLY A 416 18.45 51.92 -4.31
CA GLY A 416 18.57 52.80 -5.48
C GLY A 416 17.25 53.00 -6.24
N VAL A 417 16.13 53.02 -5.51
CA VAL A 417 14.80 53.31 -6.05
C VAL A 417 14.63 54.83 -6.15
N VAL A 418 14.58 55.37 -7.37
CA VAL A 418 14.40 56.80 -7.65
C VAL A 418 12.91 57.16 -7.62
N GLU A 419 12.57 58.38 -7.16
CA GLU A 419 11.18 58.86 -6.98
C GLU A 419 10.32 58.89 -8.25
#